data_AF-A0A3N5HUB5-F1
#
_entry.id   AF-A0A3N5HUB5-F1
#
_cell.length_a   1.000
_cell.length_b   1.000
_cell.length_c   1.000
_cell.angle_alpha   90.00
_cell.angle_beta   90.00
_cell.angle_gamma   90.00
#
_symmetry.space_group_name_H-M   'P 1'
#
loop_
_entity.id
_entity.type
_entity.pdbx_description
1 polymer ?
#
loop_
_entity_poly.entity_id
_entity_poly.type
_entity_poly.pdbx_seq_one_letter_code
_entity_poly.pdbx_strand_id
1 'polypeptide(L)'
;ILGGVAHGLSNALYEEAIFDEQGQSLASSFLDYPLPSAREMPRVEMFHLTTPSPLNPLGVKGAGEAGTLPVTAAVAGAVEDALRPFGVRVNRMPLNPARISDLIHAAGAR
;
A
#
# COMPACT_ATOMS: atom_id res chain seq x y z
N ILE A 1 -9.61 9.04 7.67
CA ILE A 1 -9.53 7.56 7.56
C ILE A 1 -9.70 7.10 6.12
N LEU A 2 -10.88 7.23 5.50
CA LEU A 2 -11.11 6.73 4.13
C LEU A 2 -10.12 7.26 3.07
N GLY A 3 -9.81 8.56 3.07
CA GLY A 3 -8.80 9.11 2.17
C GLY A 3 -7.39 8.57 2.44
N GLY A 4 -7.07 8.27 3.70
CA GLY A 4 -5.82 7.59 4.06
C GLY A 4 -5.78 6.17 3.52
N VAL A 5 -6.90 5.43 3.62
CA VAL A 5 -7.01 4.07 3.05
C VAL A 5 -6.81 4.10 1.54
N ALA A 6 -7.41 5.06 0.84
CA ALA A 6 -7.19 5.25 -0.59
C ALA A 6 -5.71 5.49 -0.92
N HIS A 7 -5.05 6.38 -0.19
CA HIS A 7 -3.64 6.68 -0.38
C HIS A 7 -2.72 5.49 -0.01
N GLY A 8 -3.05 4.74 1.05
CA GLY A 8 -2.31 3.54 1.43
C GLY A 8 -2.46 2.41 0.41
N LEU A 9 -3.67 2.20 -0.12
CA LEU A 9 -3.93 1.22 -1.19
C LEU A 9 -3.17 1.60 -2.47
N SER A 10 -3.17 2.89 -2.78
CA SER A 10 -2.47 3.46 -3.92
C SER A 10 -0.96 3.24 -3.83
N ASN A 11 -0.32 3.56 -2.69
CA ASN A 11 1.07 3.21 -2.40
C ASN A 11 1.32 1.68 -2.45
N ALA A 12 0.32 0.87 -2.12
CA ALA A 12 0.47 -0.57 -2.10
C ALA A 12 0.52 -1.19 -3.50
N LEU A 13 -0.23 -0.65 -4.45
CA LEU A 13 -0.51 -1.33 -5.72
C LEU A 13 -0.14 -0.52 -6.97
N TYR A 14 -0.02 0.80 -6.87
CA TYR A 14 0.02 1.69 -8.03
C TYR A 14 1.19 2.67 -8.00
N GLU A 15 1.31 3.48 -6.95
CA GLU A 15 2.23 4.62 -6.91
C GLU A 15 3.70 4.18 -6.81
N GLU A 16 4.52 4.61 -7.76
CA GLU A 16 5.98 4.46 -7.73
C GLU A 16 6.64 5.72 -8.30
N ALA A 17 7.51 6.36 -7.52
CA ALA A 17 8.32 7.48 -8.01
C ALA A 17 9.55 6.91 -8.74
N ILE A 18 9.52 6.94 -10.08
CA ILE A 18 10.57 6.38 -10.92
C ILE A 18 11.37 7.52 -11.56
N PHE A 19 12.69 7.36 -11.57
CA PHE A 19 13.62 8.29 -12.19
C PHE A 19 14.51 7.55 -13.20
N ASP A 20 14.88 8.21 -14.30
CA ASP A 20 15.87 7.70 -15.24
C ASP A 20 17.31 7.88 -14.74
N GLU A 21 18.29 7.43 -15.53
CA GLU A 21 19.72 7.51 -15.19
C GLU A 21 20.24 8.95 -15.08
N GLN A 22 19.53 9.92 -15.66
CA GLN A 22 19.84 11.35 -15.60
C GLN A 22 19.07 12.06 -14.47
N GLY A 23 18.31 11.32 -13.66
CA GLY A 23 17.51 11.83 -12.56
C GLY A 23 16.23 12.55 -12.99
N GLN A 24 15.77 12.37 -14.24
CA GLN A 24 14.47 12.89 -14.65
C GLN A 24 13.35 12.00 -14.13
N SER A 25 12.28 12.61 -13.60
CA SER A 25 11.10 11.86 -13.15
C SER A 25 10.36 11.29 -14.35
N LEU A 26 10.18 9.97 -14.35
CA LEU A 26 9.30 9.27 -15.28
C LEU A 26 7.84 9.26 -14.78
N ALA A 27 7.61 9.60 -13.51
CA ALA A 27 6.29 9.72 -12.88
C ALA A 27 5.77 11.17 -12.95
N SER A 28 5.66 11.74 -14.16
CA SER A 28 5.41 13.18 -14.35
C SER A 28 3.94 13.56 -14.62
N SER A 29 3.06 12.57 -14.78
CA SER A 29 1.64 12.77 -15.03
C SER A 29 0.80 11.68 -14.36
N PHE A 30 -0.52 11.84 -14.31
CA PHE A 30 -1.41 10.76 -13.84
C PHE A 30 -1.53 9.56 -14.79
N LEU A 31 -0.95 9.65 -16.00
CA LEU A 31 -0.78 8.47 -16.85
C LEU A 31 0.40 7.62 -16.39
N ASP A 32 1.46 8.27 -15.91
CA ASP A 32 2.71 7.60 -15.51
C ASP A 32 2.76 7.28 -14.00
N TYR A 33 1.94 7.99 -13.22
CA TYR A 33 1.77 7.82 -11.78
C TYR A 33 0.30 7.54 -11.47
N PRO A 34 -0.15 6.28 -11.66
CA PRO A 34 -1.56 5.95 -11.56
C PRO A 34 -2.05 6.10 -10.12
N LEU A 35 -3.20 6.78 -9.97
CA LEU A 35 -3.95 6.86 -8.73
C LEU A 35 -5.23 6.01 -8.86
N PRO A 36 -5.64 5.28 -7.82
CA PRO A 36 -6.86 4.49 -7.86
C PRO A 36 -8.08 5.41 -8.01
N SER A 37 -8.97 5.06 -8.93
CA SER A 37 -10.27 5.68 -9.03
C SER A 37 -11.25 5.02 -8.05
N ALA A 38 -12.49 5.50 -8.04
CA ALA A 38 -13.56 4.86 -7.28
C ALA A 38 -13.79 3.38 -7.65
N ARG A 39 -13.39 2.94 -8.85
CA ARG A 39 -13.56 1.54 -9.30
C ARG A 39 -12.53 0.60 -8.68
N GLU A 40 -11.34 1.09 -8.38
CA GLU A 40 -10.25 0.31 -7.76
C GLU A 40 -10.37 0.30 -6.23
N MET A 41 -11.17 1.21 -5.66
CA MET A 41 -11.40 1.26 -4.22
C MET A 41 -12.31 0.10 -3.75
N PRO A 42 -11.83 -0.76 -2.83
CA PRO A 42 -12.70 -1.74 -2.21
C PRO A 42 -13.67 -1.06 -1.26
N ARG A 43 -14.77 -1.75 -0.92
CA ARG A 43 -15.64 -1.30 0.17
C ARG A 43 -14.84 -1.32 1.48
N VAL A 44 -14.76 -0.16 2.14
CA VAL A 44 -14.04 -0.01 3.41
C VAL A 44 -15.03 -0.09 4.57
N GLU A 45 -14.84 -1.07 5.45
CA GLU A 45 -15.51 -1.14 6.74
C GLU A 45 -14.64 -0.48 7.82
N MET A 46 -15.26 0.30 8.70
CA MET A 46 -14.56 1.08 9.73
C MET A 46 -15.13 0.76 11.11
N PHE A 47 -14.24 0.42 12.03
CA PHE A 47 -14.55 0.21 13.44
C PHE A 47 -13.80 1.23 14.30
N HIS A 48 -14.39 1.67 15.41
CA HIS A 48 -13.76 2.58 16.35
C HIS A 48 -13.68 1.94 17.73
N LEU A 49 -12.46 1.93 18.28
CA LEU A 49 -12.19 1.58 19.67
C LEU A 49 -11.51 2.78 20.33
N THR A 50 -11.82 3.00 21.61
CA THR A 50 -11.30 4.15 22.36
C THR A 50 -10.39 3.68 23.48
N THR A 51 -9.17 4.19 23.48
CA THR A 51 -8.24 4.08 24.61
C THR A 51 -7.63 5.45 24.84
N PRO A 52 -8.11 6.23 25.82
CA PRO A 52 -7.64 7.60 26.04
C PRO A 52 -6.14 7.70 26.27
N SER A 53 -5.54 8.82 25.88
CA SER A 53 -4.15 9.13 26.20
C SER A 53 -4.03 9.66 27.64
N PRO A 54 -3.15 9.12 28.49
CA PRO A 54 -2.88 9.72 29.79
C PRO A 54 -1.97 10.97 29.69
N LEU A 55 -1.44 11.26 28.49
CA LEU A 55 -0.40 12.27 28.27
C LEU A 55 -0.94 13.65 27.88
N ASN A 56 -2.26 13.80 27.72
CA ASN A 56 -2.86 15.11 27.52
C ASN A 56 -4.22 15.21 28.23
N PRO A 57 -4.63 16.40 28.69
CA PRO A 57 -5.86 16.57 29.47
C PRO A 57 -7.14 16.18 28.73
N LEU A 58 -7.11 16.13 27.39
CA LEU A 58 -8.26 15.80 26.56
C LEU A 58 -8.38 14.30 26.26
N GLY A 59 -7.37 13.49 26.60
CA GLY A 59 -7.34 12.06 26.28
C GLY A 59 -7.21 11.73 24.79
N VAL A 60 -6.92 12.70 23.92
CA VAL A 60 -6.96 12.53 22.46
C VAL A 60 -5.64 11.98 21.90
N LYS A 61 -5.72 11.35 20.72
CA LYS A 61 -4.58 10.84 19.95
C LYS A 61 -4.70 11.28 18.49
N GLY A 62 -3.57 11.45 17.81
CA GLY A 62 -3.54 11.68 16.37
C GLY A 62 -4.05 10.45 15.61
N ALA A 63 -4.84 10.67 14.57
CA ALA A 63 -5.41 9.59 13.74
C ALA A 63 -5.33 9.86 12.22
N GLY A 64 -4.74 10.98 11.81
CA GLY A 64 -4.71 11.42 10.41
C GLY A 64 -4.06 10.41 9.46
N GLU A 65 -2.97 9.79 9.90
CA GLU A 65 -2.17 8.84 9.12
C GLU A 65 -2.57 7.38 9.35
N ALA A 66 -3.49 7.12 10.28
CA ALA A 66 -3.88 5.76 10.67
C ALA A 66 -4.55 4.97 9.53
N GLY A 67 -5.05 5.67 8.50
CA GLY A 67 -5.54 5.02 7.27
C GLY A 67 -4.45 4.82 6.21
N THR A 68 -3.35 5.56 6.25
CA THR A 68 -2.35 5.59 5.17
C THR A 68 -1.26 4.56 5.39
N LEU A 69 -0.58 4.63 6.54
CA LEU A 69 0.62 3.82 6.82
C LEU A 69 0.34 2.31 6.91
N PRO A 70 -0.68 1.83 7.66
CA PRO A 70 -0.84 0.40 7.88
C PRO A 70 -1.40 -0.33 6.66
N VAL A 71 -2.05 0.37 5.73
CA VAL A 71 -2.73 -0.26 4.59
C VAL A 71 -1.73 -0.90 3.64
N THR A 72 -0.61 -0.23 3.33
CA THR A 72 0.45 -0.80 2.49
C THR A 72 0.98 -2.12 3.06
N ALA A 73 1.24 -2.16 4.37
CA ALA A 73 1.71 -3.37 5.04
C ALA A 73 0.64 -4.47 5.08
N ALA A 74 -0.63 -4.11 5.32
CA ALA A 74 -1.73 -5.06 5.33
C ALA A 74 -1.94 -5.72 3.95
N VAL A 75 -1.89 -4.93 2.87
CA VAL A 75 -1.98 -5.43 1.49
C VAL A 75 -0.78 -6.33 1.17
N ALA A 76 0.44 -5.92 1.52
CA ALA A 76 1.64 -6.72 1.29
C ALA A 76 1.57 -8.08 2.00
N GLY A 77 1.14 -8.10 3.26
CA GLY A 77 0.94 -9.32 4.04
C GLY A 77 -0.14 -10.22 3.45
N ALA A 78 -1.24 -9.66 2.96
CA ALA A 78 -2.32 -10.42 2.31
C ALA A 78 -1.86 -11.06 0.99
N VAL A 79 -1.08 -10.34 0.18
CA VAL A 79 -0.51 -10.89 -1.07
C VAL A 79 0.53 -11.97 -0.76
N GLU A 80 1.43 -11.75 0.20
CA GLU A 80 2.40 -12.77 0.62
C GLU A 80 1.71 -14.04 1.15
N ASP A 81 0.66 -13.88 1.96
CA ASP A 81 -0.17 -14.99 2.48
C ASP A 81 -0.82 -15.79 1.34
N ALA A 82 -1.44 -15.11 0.38
CA ALA A 82 -2.07 -15.74 -0.78
C ALA A 82 -1.08 -16.48 -1.68
N LEU A 83 0.17 -16.01 -1.75
CA LEU A 83 1.23 -16.59 -2.58
C LEU A 83 2.13 -17.58 -1.83
N ARG A 84 1.81 -17.94 -0.59
CA ARG A 84 2.52 -18.97 0.18
C ARG A 84 2.75 -20.28 -0.59
N PRO A 85 1.79 -20.83 -1.37
CA PRO A 85 2.02 -22.07 -2.13
C PRO A 85 3.15 -21.96 -3.17
N PHE A 86 3.48 -20.74 -3.59
CA PHE A 86 4.56 -20.45 -4.53
C PHE A 86 5.88 -20.10 -3.84
N GLY A 87 5.92 -20.05 -2.49
CA GLY A 87 7.13 -19.69 -1.74
C GLY A 87 7.54 -18.21 -1.90
N VAL A 88 6.62 -17.34 -2.33
CA VAL A 88 6.89 -15.92 -2.55
C VAL A 88 7.16 -15.20 -1.22
N ARG A 89 8.10 -14.25 -1.25
CA ARG A 89 8.35 -13.28 -0.19
C ARG A 89 8.29 -11.87 -0.75
N VAL A 90 7.46 -11.02 -0.16
CA VAL A 90 7.30 -9.62 -0.58
C VAL A 90 8.40 -8.79 0.09
N ASN A 91 9.25 -8.16 -0.72
CA ASN A 91 10.35 -7.32 -0.26
C ASN A 91 10.40 -5.94 -0.94
N ARG A 92 9.46 -5.66 -1.84
CA ARG A 92 9.40 -4.41 -2.60
C ARG A 92 7.95 -4.04 -2.92
N MET A 93 7.66 -2.75 -2.79
CA MET A 93 6.40 -2.11 -3.16
C MET A 93 6.61 -1.13 -4.33
N PRO A 94 5.56 -0.75 -5.07
CA PRO A 94 4.20 -1.32 -5.04
C PRO A 94 4.15 -2.74 -5.63
N LEU A 95 3.09 -3.48 -5.31
CA LEU A 95 2.79 -4.82 -5.83
C LEU A 95 1.89 -4.73 -7.09
N ASN A 96 2.42 -4.11 -8.14
CA ASN A 96 1.74 -4.11 -9.44
C ASN A 96 1.73 -5.54 -10.04
N PRO A 97 0.85 -5.82 -11.04
CA PRO A 97 0.73 -7.16 -11.61
C PRO A 97 2.04 -7.74 -12.17
N ALA A 98 2.87 -6.90 -12.80
CA ALA A 98 4.16 -7.34 -13.33
C ALA A 98 5.10 -7.80 -12.20
N ARG A 99 5.19 -7.03 -11.12
CA ARG A 99 6.02 -7.37 -9.96
C ARG A 99 5.53 -8.63 -9.24
N ILE A 100 4.22 -8.83 -9.15
CA ILE A 100 3.65 -10.09 -8.62
C ILE A 100 4.05 -11.27 -9.51
N SER A 101 3.95 -11.13 -10.84
CA SER A 101 4.38 -12.16 -11.79
C SER A 101 5.87 -12.49 -11.65
N ASP A 102 6.71 -11.47 -11.55
CA ASP A 102 8.17 -11.64 -11.38
C ASP A 102 8.50 -12.37 -10.09
N LEU A 103 7.82 -12.04 -8.98
CA LEU A 103 7.99 -12.71 -7.69
C LEU A 103 7.64 -14.20 -7.77
N ILE A 104 6.55 -14.56 -8.44
CA ILE A 104 6.12 -15.96 -8.62
C ILE A 104 7.15 -16.72 -9.46
N HIS A 105 7.60 -16.15 -10.59
CA HIS A 105 8.60 -16.80 -11.44
C HIS A 105 9.94 -16.97 -10.74
N ALA A 106 10.39 -15.97 -9.99
CA ALA A 106 11.65 -16.02 -9.24
C ALA A 106 11.61 -17.05 -8.10
N ALA A 107 10.43 -17.30 -7.51
CA ALA A 107 10.27 -18.31 -6.47
C ALA A 107 10.20 -19.73 -7.04
N GLY A 108 9.57 -19.93 -8.21
CA GLY A 108 9.50 -21.23 -8.89
C GLY A 108 10.79 -21.67 -9.60
N ALA A 109 11.74 -20.75 -9.81
CA ALA A 109 13.07 -21.06 -10.34
C ALA A 109 14.07 -21.56 -9.28
N ARG A 110 13.64 -21.70 -8.02
CA ARG A 110 14.47 -22.13 -6.87
C ARG A 110 14.24 -23.59 -6.51
#